data_AF-A0A9E4R1Q9-F1
#
_entry.id   AF-A0A9E4R1Q9-F1
#
_cell.length_a   1.000
_cell.length_b   1.000
_cell.length_c   1.000
_cell.angle_alpha   90.00
_cell.angle_beta   90.00
_cell.angle_gamma   90.00
#
_symmetry.space_group_name_H-M   'P 1'
#
loop_
_entity.id
_entity.type
_entity.pdbx_description
1 polymer ?
#
loop_
_entity_poly.entity_id
_entity_poly.type
_entity_poly.pdbx_seq_one_letter_code
_entity_poly.pdbx_strand_id
1 'polypeptide(L)'
;VYDTLVPRGFLGWGNVSSLGFSFAAVIAAKLAFPQRDCVAVTGEAGLGYMMGNLEVALRQKIGITVVHVSNGGFAGYGPGFWGDGHDPFTHKVLDYNEVDMSKVIGELGYHTERVTEPSDVVLALKRALAANESGQPAYIEFICSQFPVYGGWVSR
;
A
#
# COMPACT_ATOMS: atom_id res chain seq x y z
N VAL A 1 -21.86 -0.41 -7.57
CA VAL A 1 -20.96 -1.24 -8.39
C VAL A 1 -19.98 -0.30 -9.05
N TYR A 2 -18.66 -0.52 -8.90
CA TYR A 2 -17.64 0.29 -9.54
C TYR A 2 -17.12 -0.44 -10.77
N ASP A 3 -17.22 0.19 -11.95
CA ASP A 3 -16.70 -0.36 -13.18
C ASP A 3 -15.24 0.02 -13.36
N THR A 4 -14.37 -0.98 -13.42
CA THR A 4 -12.94 -0.78 -13.63
C THR A 4 -12.68 -0.37 -15.07
N LEU A 5 -11.85 0.66 -15.28
CA LEU A 5 -11.41 1.08 -16.62
C LEU A 5 -10.70 -0.03 -17.41
N VAL A 6 -10.07 -0.98 -16.70
CA VAL A 6 -9.37 -2.12 -17.29
C VAL A 6 -10.02 -3.41 -16.79
N PRO A 7 -10.52 -4.29 -17.68
CA PRO A 7 -11.03 -5.60 -17.27
C PRO A 7 -9.99 -6.38 -16.46
N ARG A 8 -10.42 -6.91 -15.31
CA ARG A 8 -9.54 -7.60 -14.33
C ARG A 8 -8.36 -6.71 -13.86
N GLY A 9 -8.53 -5.39 -13.89
CA GLY A 9 -7.53 -4.41 -13.46
C GLY A 9 -7.61 -4.06 -11.97
N PHE A 10 -8.68 -4.47 -11.28
CA PHE A 10 -8.82 -4.35 -9.84
C PHE A 10 -8.90 -5.74 -9.21
N LEU A 11 -8.02 -6.00 -8.25
CA LEU A 11 -7.99 -7.22 -7.46
C LEU A 11 -8.29 -6.84 -6.01
N GLY A 12 -9.58 -6.85 -5.66
CA GLY A 12 -10.03 -6.65 -4.29
C GLY A 12 -10.08 -7.95 -3.49
N TRP A 13 -10.13 -7.81 -2.17
CA TRP A 13 -10.53 -8.91 -1.30
C TRP A 13 -12.00 -9.26 -1.60
N GLY A 14 -12.26 -10.55 -1.88
CA GLY A 14 -13.61 -11.06 -2.10
C GLY A 14 -14.36 -11.23 -0.78
N ASN A 15 -14.87 -12.42 -0.51
CA ASN A 15 -15.62 -12.71 0.72
C ASN A 15 -14.76 -12.87 1.98
N VAL A 16 -13.42 -12.87 1.86
CA VAL A 16 -12.48 -13.02 2.98
C VAL A 16 -11.47 -11.87 2.94
N SER A 17 -11.34 -11.16 4.06
CA SER A 17 -10.49 -9.98 4.21
C SER A 17 -9.16 -10.30 4.91
N SER A 18 -8.28 -11.04 4.24
CA SER A 18 -6.95 -11.36 4.77
C SER A 18 -6.00 -10.18 4.66
N LEU A 19 -5.49 -9.67 5.78
CA LEU A 19 -4.46 -8.63 5.81
C LEU A 19 -3.20 -9.14 5.08
N GLY A 20 -2.63 -8.30 4.22
CA GLY A 20 -1.44 -8.63 3.40
C GLY A 20 -1.75 -9.20 2.01
N PHE A 21 -3.02 -9.46 1.67
CA PHE A 21 -3.42 -10.01 0.36
C PHE A 21 -2.83 -9.27 -0.85
N SER A 22 -2.81 -7.92 -0.81
CA SER A 22 -2.41 -7.07 -1.94
C SER A 22 -1.02 -7.42 -2.50
N PHE A 23 -0.06 -7.79 -1.65
CA PHE A 23 1.31 -8.06 -2.11
C PHE A 23 1.40 -9.35 -2.93
N ALA A 24 0.80 -10.44 -2.46
CA ALA A 24 0.76 -11.69 -3.22
C ALA A 24 -0.04 -11.53 -4.52
N ALA A 25 -1.16 -10.79 -4.46
CA ALA A 25 -2.01 -10.52 -5.62
C ALA A 25 -1.27 -9.70 -6.69
N VAL A 26 -0.51 -8.66 -6.30
CA VAL A 26 0.22 -7.83 -7.27
C VAL A 26 1.38 -8.58 -7.92
N ILE A 27 2.07 -9.47 -7.19
CA ILE A 27 3.09 -10.36 -7.76
C ILE A 27 2.45 -11.26 -8.82
N ALA A 28 1.35 -11.92 -8.49
CA ALA A 28 0.64 -12.78 -9.44
C ALA A 28 0.14 -12.00 -10.66
N ALA A 29 -0.38 -10.79 -10.45
CA ALA A 29 -0.81 -9.91 -11.54
C ALA A 29 0.35 -9.53 -12.46
N LYS A 30 1.52 -9.16 -11.92
CA LYS A 30 2.69 -8.81 -12.72
C LYS A 30 3.23 -10.01 -13.51
N LEU A 31 3.21 -11.20 -12.93
CA LEU A 31 3.61 -12.44 -13.63
C LEU A 31 2.61 -12.81 -14.75
N ALA A 32 1.31 -12.68 -14.51
CA ALA A 32 0.28 -12.98 -15.50
C ALA A 32 0.19 -11.91 -16.60
N PHE A 33 0.50 -10.65 -16.28
CA PHE A 33 0.44 -9.51 -17.19
C PHE A 33 1.72 -8.67 -17.13
N PRO A 34 2.86 -9.14 -17.67
CA PRO A 34 4.16 -8.48 -17.54
C PRO A 34 4.20 -7.03 -18.06
N GLN A 35 3.36 -6.73 -19.05
CA GLN A 35 3.27 -5.42 -19.70
C GLN A 35 2.40 -4.40 -18.94
N ARG A 36 1.77 -4.80 -17.83
CA ARG A 36 0.94 -3.89 -17.03
C ARG A 36 1.74 -3.33 -15.86
N ASP A 37 1.46 -2.08 -15.52
CA ASP A 37 1.79 -1.52 -14.23
C ASP A 37 0.95 -2.23 -13.17
N CYS A 38 1.63 -2.75 -12.14
CA CYS A 38 1.01 -3.55 -11.10
C CYS A 38 1.32 -2.89 -9.75
N VAL A 39 0.28 -2.36 -9.11
CA VAL A 39 0.38 -1.59 -7.87
C VAL A 39 -0.41 -2.29 -6.77
N ALA A 40 0.24 -2.62 -5.67
CA ALA A 40 -0.42 -3.04 -4.43
C ALA A 40 -0.68 -1.79 -3.58
N VAL A 41 -1.90 -1.67 -3.06
CA VAL A 41 -2.23 -0.68 -2.02
C VAL A 41 -2.44 -1.43 -0.71
N THR A 42 -1.74 -1.01 0.34
CA THR A 42 -1.80 -1.62 1.67
C THR A 42 -1.72 -0.57 2.76
N GLY A 43 -2.25 -0.89 3.95
CA GLY A 43 -1.98 -0.16 5.19
C GLY A 43 -0.95 -0.92 6.05
N GLU A 44 -0.76 -0.43 7.27
CA GLU A 44 0.23 -0.85 8.25
C GLU A 44 0.17 -2.35 8.53
N ALA A 45 -1.01 -2.85 8.87
CA ALA A 45 -1.17 -4.24 9.24
C ALA A 45 -0.82 -5.14 8.05
N GLY A 46 -1.35 -4.82 6.87
CA GLY A 46 -1.09 -5.58 5.64
C GLY A 46 0.39 -5.59 5.24
N LEU A 47 1.09 -4.45 5.42
CA LEU A 47 2.53 -4.37 5.20
C LEU A 47 3.27 -5.25 6.22
N GLY A 48 2.93 -5.12 7.50
CA GLY A 48 3.52 -5.88 8.61
C GLY A 48 3.47 -7.39 8.40
N TYR A 49 2.34 -7.93 7.95
CA TYR A 49 2.20 -9.38 7.64
C TYR A 49 3.08 -9.85 6.48
N MET A 50 3.49 -8.95 5.58
CA MET A 50 4.21 -9.30 4.35
C MET A 50 5.68 -8.88 4.36
N MET A 51 6.19 -8.29 5.45
CA MET A 51 7.56 -7.74 5.51
C MET A 51 8.64 -8.72 5.04
N GLY A 52 8.60 -9.97 5.53
CA GLY A 52 9.56 -11.00 5.13
C GLY A 52 9.45 -11.42 3.66
N ASN A 53 8.27 -11.25 3.05
CA ASN A 53 8.02 -11.63 1.67
C ASN A 53 8.42 -10.53 0.68
N LEU A 54 8.68 -9.30 1.13
CA LEU A 54 9.14 -8.20 0.26
C LEU A 54 10.43 -8.55 -0.49
N GLU A 55 11.31 -9.34 0.12
CA GLU A 55 12.56 -9.77 -0.52
C GLU A 55 12.35 -10.56 -1.83
N VAL A 56 11.21 -11.26 -1.96
CA VAL A 56 10.93 -12.10 -3.13
C VAL A 56 10.88 -11.27 -4.41
N ALA A 57 10.28 -10.08 -4.38
CA ALA A 57 10.21 -9.22 -5.56
C ALA A 57 11.60 -8.75 -6.00
N LEU A 58 12.52 -8.52 -5.07
CA LEU A 58 13.92 -8.20 -5.37
C LEU A 58 14.64 -9.41 -5.96
N ARG A 59 14.59 -10.55 -5.26
CA ARG A 59 15.25 -11.80 -5.67
C ARG A 59 14.84 -12.22 -7.07
N GLN A 60 13.57 -12.04 -7.41
CA GLN A 60 12.99 -12.42 -8.70
C GLN A 60 12.95 -11.27 -9.72
N LYS A 61 13.45 -10.08 -9.37
CA LYS A 61 13.44 -8.87 -10.23
C LYS A 61 12.06 -8.55 -10.80
N ILE A 62 11.05 -8.57 -9.92
CA ILE A 62 9.66 -8.31 -10.26
C ILE A 62 9.37 -6.83 -10.00
N GLY A 63 9.34 -6.02 -11.06
CA GLY A 63 9.00 -4.60 -11.00
C GLY A 63 7.52 -4.37 -10.67
N ILE A 64 7.22 -4.20 -9.39
CA ILE A 64 5.90 -3.83 -8.85
C ILE A 64 6.03 -2.61 -7.95
N THR A 65 4.95 -1.87 -7.76
CA THR A 65 4.91 -0.80 -6.76
C THR A 65 4.03 -1.19 -5.58
N VAL A 66 4.56 -1.03 -4.36
CA VAL A 66 3.79 -1.13 -3.11
C VAL A 66 3.53 0.28 -2.61
N VAL A 67 2.27 0.69 -2.61
CA VAL A 67 1.80 1.92 -1.98
C VAL A 67 1.35 1.59 -0.56
N HIS A 68 2.05 2.16 0.41
CA HIS A 68 1.70 2.09 1.82
C HIS A 68 0.98 3.37 2.24
N VAL A 69 -0.28 3.24 2.64
CA VAL A 69 -1.03 4.30 3.33
C VAL A 69 -0.62 4.25 4.79
N SER A 70 0.30 5.14 5.18
CA SER A 70 0.88 5.21 6.52
C SER A 70 0.13 6.26 7.35
N ASN A 71 -0.83 5.80 8.14
CA ASN A 71 -1.71 6.54 9.03
C ASN A 71 -1.38 6.35 10.54
N GLY A 72 -0.39 5.54 10.90
CA GLY A 72 0.07 5.34 12.27
C GLY A 72 -0.79 4.36 13.09
N GLY A 73 -1.50 3.44 12.45
CA GLY A 73 -2.26 2.46 13.21
C GLY A 73 -3.09 1.50 12.38
N PHE A 74 -3.86 0.67 13.08
CA PHE A 74 -4.84 -0.20 12.45
C PHE A 74 -6.18 0.52 12.45
N ALA A 75 -6.26 1.63 11.70
CA ALA A 75 -7.36 2.58 11.75
C ALA A 75 -8.76 1.95 11.53
N GLY A 76 -8.84 0.83 10.80
CA GLY A 76 -10.09 0.06 10.63
C GLY A 76 -10.64 -0.56 11.92
N TYR A 77 -9.82 -0.69 12.97
CA TYR A 77 -10.26 -1.14 14.30
C TYR A 77 -10.55 0.03 15.25
N GLY A 78 -10.27 1.26 14.84
CA GLY A 78 -10.54 2.46 15.64
C GLY A 78 -11.93 3.02 15.42
N PRO A 79 -12.27 4.13 16.10
CA PRO A 79 -13.50 4.86 15.83
C PRO A 79 -13.57 5.28 14.36
N GLY A 80 -14.70 5.04 13.71
CA GLY A 80 -14.88 5.41 12.30
C GLY A 80 -15.96 4.61 11.61
N PHE A 81 -15.66 4.13 10.41
CA PHE A 81 -16.64 3.47 9.53
C PHE A 81 -17.35 2.28 10.19
N TRP A 82 -16.68 1.59 11.13
CA TRP A 82 -17.19 0.39 11.80
C TRP A 82 -17.81 0.65 13.20
N GLY A 83 -18.00 1.92 13.59
CA GLY A 83 -18.54 2.32 14.90
C GLY A 83 -17.48 2.90 15.83
N ASP A 84 -17.66 2.75 17.14
CA ASP A 84 -16.78 3.32 18.18
C ASP A 84 -15.38 2.68 18.23
N GLY A 85 -15.13 1.68 17.39
CA GLY A 85 -13.91 0.90 17.37
C GLY A 85 -13.97 -0.35 18.24
N HIS A 86 -12.99 -1.23 18.06
CA HIS A 86 -12.72 -2.35 18.94
C HIS A 86 -11.85 -1.87 20.12
N ASP A 87 -11.47 -2.80 21.01
CA ASP A 87 -10.72 -2.53 22.25
C ASP A 87 -9.65 -1.41 22.10
N PRO A 88 -9.52 -0.50 23.09
CA PRO A 88 -8.70 0.72 22.98
C PRO A 88 -7.25 0.52 22.55
N PHE A 89 -6.69 -0.68 22.71
CA PHE A 89 -5.30 -0.99 22.34
C PHE A 89 -5.13 -1.56 20.92
N THR A 90 -6.22 -1.83 20.19
CA THR A 90 -6.15 -2.55 18.90
C THR A 90 -5.85 -1.68 17.69
N HIS A 91 -6.17 -0.38 17.76
CA HIS A 91 -6.10 0.52 16.59
C HIS A 91 -4.97 1.54 16.66
N LYS A 92 -4.43 1.82 17.85
CA LYS A 92 -3.28 2.70 18.05
C LYS A 92 -2.07 1.84 18.33
N VAL A 93 -1.08 1.90 17.45
CA VAL A 93 0.15 1.11 17.60
C VAL A 93 1.33 2.06 17.79
N LEU A 94 1.64 2.87 16.78
CA LEU A 94 2.77 3.81 16.77
C LEU A 94 2.45 4.98 15.84
N ASP A 95 2.98 6.17 16.13
CA ASP A 95 2.93 7.28 15.17
C ASP A 95 3.71 6.91 13.89
N TYR A 96 3.29 7.44 12.74
CA TYR A 96 3.96 7.17 11.46
C TYR A 96 5.43 7.63 11.44
N ASN A 97 5.85 8.50 12.36
CA ASN A 97 7.25 8.92 12.49
C ASN A 97 8.13 7.97 13.31
N GLU A 98 7.55 7.02 14.06
CA GLU A 98 8.32 6.11 14.93
C GLU A 98 9.21 5.17 14.12
N VAL A 99 8.75 4.76 12.92
CA VAL A 99 9.52 3.92 12.00
C VAL A 99 9.43 4.49 10.59
N ASP A 100 10.59 4.82 10.02
CA ASP A 100 10.72 5.20 8.61
C ASP A 100 10.77 3.93 7.74
N MET A 101 9.60 3.44 7.35
CA MET A 101 9.50 2.22 6.55
C MET A 101 10.13 2.39 5.17
N SER A 102 10.11 3.61 4.62
CA SER A 102 10.79 3.92 3.36
C SER A 102 12.30 3.68 3.44
N LYS A 103 12.95 4.04 4.55
CA LYS A 103 14.37 3.72 4.78
C LYS A 103 14.58 2.23 4.97
N VAL A 104 13.79 1.57 5.83
CA VAL A 104 13.92 0.13 6.10
C VAL A 104 13.81 -0.69 4.82
N ILE A 105 12.80 -0.39 3.98
CA ILE A 105 12.57 -1.10 2.73
C ILE A 105 13.57 -0.66 1.64
N GLY A 106 14.08 0.57 1.71
CA GLY A 106 15.18 1.03 0.87
C GLY A 106 16.45 0.22 1.09
N GLU A 107 16.79 -0.10 2.35
CA GLU A 107 17.93 -0.97 2.69
C GLU A 107 17.77 -2.41 2.17
N LEU A 108 16.53 -2.88 1.92
CA LEU A 108 16.31 -4.15 1.22
C LEU A 108 16.70 -4.07 -0.27
N GLY A 109 16.61 -2.89 -0.89
CA GLY A 109 16.98 -2.63 -2.29
C GLY A 109 15.84 -2.14 -3.18
N TYR A 110 14.68 -1.80 -2.61
CA TYR A 110 13.57 -1.18 -3.35
C TYR A 110 13.92 0.26 -3.74
N HIS A 111 13.34 0.76 -4.83
CA HIS A 111 13.20 2.21 -5.01
C HIS A 111 12.19 2.73 -3.98
N THR A 112 12.58 3.63 -3.08
CA THR A 112 11.68 4.11 -2.04
C THR A 112 11.47 5.61 -2.06
N GLU A 113 10.24 6.02 -1.76
CA GLU A 113 9.86 7.42 -1.60
C GLU A 113 8.93 7.57 -0.39
N ARG A 114 9.21 8.57 0.44
CA ARG A 114 8.35 8.99 1.54
C ARG A 114 7.70 10.31 1.16
N VAL A 115 6.38 10.31 1.03
CA VAL A 115 5.62 11.47 0.57
C VAL A 115 4.74 11.98 1.69
N THR A 116 4.89 13.27 2.00
CA THR A 116 4.10 13.99 3.01
C THR A 116 3.10 14.95 2.39
N GLU A 117 3.34 15.40 1.15
CA GLU A 117 2.50 16.38 0.46
C GLU A 117 1.66 15.76 -0.66
N PRO A 118 0.35 16.03 -0.73
CA PRO A 118 -0.51 15.51 -1.80
C PRO A 118 -0.06 15.89 -3.21
N SER A 119 0.63 17.04 -3.37
CA SER A 119 1.17 17.50 -4.66
C SER A 119 2.20 16.55 -5.25
N ASP A 120 2.85 15.73 -4.42
CA ASP A 120 3.99 14.91 -4.83
C ASP A 120 3.58 13.49 -5.23
N VAL A 121 2.33 13.09 -4.93
CA VAL A 121 1.80 11.74 -5.18
C VAL A 121 1.99 11.31 -6.64
N VAL A 122 1.61 12.18 -7.59
CA VAL A 122 1.70 11.86 -9.02
C VAL A 122 3.15 11.68 -9.47
N LEU A 123 4.06 12.51 -8.96
CA LEU A 123 5.47 12.45 -9.33
C LEU A 123 6.17 11.22 -8.72
N ALA A 124 5.84 10.87 -7.48
CA ALA A 124 6.35 9.68 -6.83
C ALA A 124 5.91 8.40 -7.54
N LEU A 125 4.63 8.30 -7.91
CA LEU A 125 4.13 7.18 -8.71
C LEU A 125 4.85 7.06 -10.05
N LYS A 126 5.07 8.15 -10.77
CA LYS A 126 5.81 8.12 -12.05
C LYS A 126 7.23 7.60 -11.89
N ARG A 127 7.96 8.03 -10.86
CA ARG A 127 9.32 7.56 -10.59
C ARG A 127 9.35 6.09 -10.17
N ALA A 128 8.41 5.66 -9.34
CA ALA A 128 8.25 4.26 -8.95
C ALA A 128 7.96 3.36 -10.17
N LEU A 129 7.08 3.78 -11.07
CA LEU A 129 6.80 3.03 -12.30
C LEU A 129 8.01 2.98 -13.24
N ALA A 130 8.77 4.08 -13.34
CA ALA A 130 10.03 4.08 -14.10
C ALA A 130 11.06 3.10 -13.51
N ALA A 131 11.17 2.99 -12.19
CA ALA A 131 12.03 1.99 -11.55
C ALA A 131 11.58 0.55 -11.91
N ASN A 132 10.28 0.29 -11.93
CA ASN A 132 9.71 -1.02 -12.27
C ASN A 132 10.09 -1.50 -13.69
N GLU A 133 10.33 -0.60 -14.64
CA GLU A 133 10.74 -0.94 -16.01
C GLU A 133 12.07 -1.74 -16.03
N SER A 134 12.93 -1.52 -15.04
CA SER A 134 14.20 -2.24 -14.87
C SER A 134 14.07 -3.54 -14.05
N GLY A 135 12.84 -3.91 -13.64
CA GLY A 135 12.58 -5.04 -12.74
C GLY A 135 12.85 -4.73 -11.26
N GLN A 136 13.28 -3.50 -10.93
CA GLN A 136 13.41 -3.06 -9.54
C GLN A 136 12.01 -2.78 -8.96
N PRO A 137 11.62 -3.43 -7.84
CA PRO A 137 10.36 -3.08 -7.19
C PRO A 137 10.48 -1.74 -6.46
N ALA A 138 9.35 -1.04 -6.35
CA ALA A 138 9.24 0.24 -5.70
C ALA A 138 8.30 0.20 -4.49
N TYR A 139 8.58 1.02 -3.48
CA TYR A 139 7.74 1.22 -2.31
C TYR A 139 7.54 2.71 -2.08
N ILE A 140 6.29 3.12 -1.92
CA ILE A 140 5.97 4.52 -1.63
C ILE A 140 5.18 4.58 -0.33
N GLU A 141 5.71 5.32 0.63
CA GLU A 141 5.05 5.60 1.89
C GLU A 141 4.32 6.93 1.80
N PHE A 142 2.99 6.88 1.76
CA PHE A 142 2.13 8.05 1.81
C PHE A 142 1.74 8.31 3.25
N ILE A 143 2.28 9.39 3.83
CA ILE A 143 1.88 9.84 5.16
C ILE A 143 0.47 10.41 5.08
N CYS A 144 -0.43 9.82 5.86
CA CYS A 144 -1.85 10.08 5.83
C CYS A 144 -2.37 10.39 7.24
N SER A 145 -3.51 11.09 7.31
CA SER A 145 -4.23 11.24 8.57
C SER A 145 -4.65 9.88 9.11
N GLN A 146 -4.58 9.71 10.44
CA GLN A 146 -4.93 8.46 11.11
C GLN A 146 -6.35 7.98 10.79
N PHE A 147 -7.29 8.92 10.71
CA PHE A 147 -8.67 8.64 10.34
C PHE A 147 -9.00 9.26 8.98
N PRO A 148 -9.88 8.64 8.18
CA PRO A 148 -10.26 9.17 6.89
C PRO A 148 -10.86 10.58 7.02
N VAL A 149 -10.30 11.53 6.27
CA VAL A 149 -10.94 12.83 6.07
C VAL A 149 -11.78 12.73 4.81
N TYR A 150 -13.07 12.49 4.99
CA TYR A 150 -14.00 12.39 3.87
C TYR A 150 -14.26 13.78 3.27
N GLY A 151 -14.01 13.94 1.96
CA GLY A 151 -14.47 15.12 1.25
C GLY A 151 -16.00 15.14 1.16
N GLY A 152 -16.60 16.32 1.01
CA GLY A 152 -18.07 16.49 0.93
C GLY A 152 -18.77 15.74 -0.23
N TRP A 153 -18.01 15.05 -1.07
CA TRP A 153 -18.49 14.15 -2.12
C TRP A 153 -18.82 12.73 -1.61
N VAL A 154 -18.34 12.33 -0.43
CA VAL A 154 -18.58 11.00 0.17
C VAL A 154 -19.90 10.98 0.97
N SER A 155 -20.43 12.14 1.37
CA SER A 155 -21.61 12.26 2.23
C SER A 155 -22.92 12.45 1.46
N ARG A 156 -23.15 11.72 0.37
CA ARG A 156 -24.45 11.71 -0.33
C ARG A 156 -25.10 10.35 -0.29
#